data_AF-A0A8T0Y623-F1
#
_entry.id   AF-A0A8T0Y623-F1
#
_cell.length_a   1.000
_cell.length_b   1.000
_cell.length_c   1.000
_cell.angle_alpha   90.00
_cell.angle_beta   90.00
_cell.angle_gamma   90.00
#
_symmetry.space_group_name_H-M   'P 1'
#
loop_
_entity.id
_entity.type
_entity.pdbx_description
1 polymer ?
#
loop_
_entity_poly.entity_id
_entity_poly.type
_entity_poly.pdbx_seq_one_letter_code
_entity_poly.pdbx_strand_id
1 'polypeptide(L)'
;MMLFLPTGLALDASSPAYKDEVLALGKKAQENALGFLKAHGSSAVAGGTALKALRQLHKQGKLDEQIAQFHELVDNGVVVDPTPPSALPTFIRLRPSK
;
A
#
# COMPACT_ATOMS: atom_id res chain seq x y z
N MET A 1 1.61 -0.18 2.76
CA MET A 1 0.83 1.07 2.67
C MET A 1 0.36 1.40 1.26
N MET A 2 0.77 0.67 0.23
CA MET A 2 0.35 0.90 -1.17
C MET A 2 -1.18 0.88 -1.36
N LEU A 3 -1.89 0.12 -0.53
CA LEU A 3 -3.35 0.10 -0.44
C LEU A 3 -4.00 1.49 -0.27
N PHE A 4 -3.27 2.46 0.29
CA PHE A 4 -3.76 3.82 0.52
C PHE A 4 -3.28 4.82 -0.55
N LEU A 5 -2.88 4.33 -1.73
CA LEU A 5 -2.54 5.13 -2.89
C LEU A 5 -3.63 4.97 -3.97
N PRO A 6 -4.62 5.89 -4.03
CA PRO A 6 -5.76 5.75 -4.95
C PRO A 6 -5.39 5.85 -6.42
N THR A 7 -4.25 6.46 -6.74
CA THR A 7 -3.72 6.59 -8.10
C THR A 7 -2.73 5.48 -8.47
N GLY A 8 -2.54 4.49 -7.60
CA GLY A 8 -1.49 3.48 -7.74
C GLY A 8 -0.09 4.04 -7.52
N LEU A 9 0.90 3.30 -8.03
CA LEU A 9 2.32 3.57 -7.83
C LEU A 9 3.07 3.17 -9.10
N ALA A 10 3.60 4.15 -9.82
CA ALA A 10 4.46 3.94 -10.98
C ALA A 10 5.83 4.53 -10.64
N LEU A 11 6.78 3.66 -10.30
CA LEU A 11 8.16 4.06 -10.01
C LEU A 11 9.08 3.57 -11.13
N ASP A 12 9.96 4.45 -11.61
CA ASP A 12 11.06 4.08 -12.51
C ASP A 12 12.37 4.04 -11.73
N ALA A 13 12.92 2.84 -11.55
CA ALA A 13 14.21 2.65 -10.87
C ALA A 13 15.40 3.30 -11.60
N SER A 14 15.25 3.63 -12.89
CA SER A 14 16.26 4.34 -13.69
C SER A 14 16.18 5.86 -13.53
N SER A 15 15.10 6.38 -12.95
CA SER A 15 14.92 7.81 -12.73
C SER A 15 15.92 8.33 -11.70
N PRO A 16 16.63 9.44 -11.97
CA PRO A 16 17.46 10.09 -10.96
C PRO A 16 16.63 10.60 -9.77
N ALA A 17 15.32 10.80 -9.94
CA ALA A 17 14.39 11.22 -8.90
C ALA A 17 13.76 10.04 -8.12
N TYR A 18 14.11 8.79 -8.43
CA TYR A 18 13.49 7.59 -7.85
C TYR A 18 13.37 7.64 -6.31
N LYS A 19 14.44 8.06 -5.62
CA LYS A 19 14.44 8.11 -4.14
C LYS A 19 13.46 9.15 -3.61
N ASP A 20 13.36 10.30 -4.28
CA ASP A 20 12.47 11.38 -3.88
C ASP A 20 11.01 11.01 -4.16
N GLU A 21 10.75 10.35 -5.29
CA GLU A 21 9.43 9.81 -5.65
C GLU A 21 8.97 8.74 -4.65
N VAL A 22 9.85 7.80 -4.28
CA VAL A 22 9.59 6.78 -3.24
C VAL A 22 9.24 7.45 -1.92
N LEU A 23 10.01 8.47 -1.51
CA LEU A 23 9.78 9.18 -0.26
C LEU A 23 8.44 9.92 -0.27
N ALA A 24 8.13 10.63 -1.35
CA ALA A 24 6.89 11.38 -1.52
C ALA A 24 5.67 10.47 -1.50
N LEU A 25 5.72 9.35 -2.24
CA LEU A 25 4.66 8.34 -2.26
C LEU A 25 4.50 7.67 -0.90
N GLY A 26 5.61 7.34 -0.22
CA GLY A 26 5.60 6.78 1.11
C GLY A 26 4.91 7.70 2.13
N LYS A 27 5.23 9.00 2.09
CA LYS A 27 4.60 10.01 2.95
C LYS A 27 3.11 10.14 2.67
N LYS A 28 2.72 10.22 1.39
CA LYS A 28 1.31 10.30 0.97
C LYS A 28 0.52 9.06 1.42
N ALA A 29 1.08 7.86 1.23
CA ALA A 29 0.47 6.62 1.67
C ALA A 29 0.28 6.56 3.18
N GLN A 30 1.27 7.07 3.95
CA GLN A 30 1.17 7.16 5.40
C GLN A 30 0.08 8.13 5.84
N GLU A 31 0.03 9.33 5.26
CA GLU A 31 -0.98 10.34 5.57
C GLU A 31 -2.40 9.81 5.31
N ASN A 32 -2.60 9.15 4.16
CA ASN A 32 -3.88 8.54 3.81
C ASN A 32 -4.26 7.41 4.78
N ALA A 33 -3.32 6.55 5.17
CA ALA A 33 -3.58 5.48 6.13
C ALA A 33 -3.96 6.02 7.51
N LEU A 34 -3.30 7.08 7.98
CA LEU A 34 -3.65 7.73 9.25
C LEU A 34 -5.00 8.45 9.17
N GLY A 35 -5.32 9.08 8.03
CA GLY A 35 -6.63 9.66 7.76
C GLY A 35 -7.75 8.60 7.82
N PHE A 36 -7.51 7.46 7.19
CA PHE A 36 -8.42 6.32 7.22
C PHE A 36 -8.64 5.78 8.65
N LEU A 37 -7.56 5.59 9.41
CA LEU A 37 -7.66 5.17 10.81
C LEU A 37 -8.50 6.15 11.65
N LYS A 38 -8.29 7.46 11.49
CA LYS A 38 -9.08 8.49 12.17
C LYS A 38 -10.55 8.45 11.78
N ALA A 39 -10.85 8.30 10.48
CA ALA A 39 -12.22 8.18 9.98
C ALA A 39 -12.96 6.96 10.58
N HIS A 40 -12.23 5.91 10.93
CA HIS A 40 -12.76 4.73 11.62
C HIS A 40 -12.58 4.74 13.14
N GLY A 41 -12.32 5.91 13.73
CA GLY A 41 -12.30 6.11 15.19
C GLY A 41 -11.01 5.67 15.89
N SER A 42 -9.92 5.44 15.15
CA SER A 42 -8.61 5.10 15.72
C SER A 42 -7.67 6.30 15.74
N SER A 43 -7.09 6.58 16.91
CA SER A 43 -6.03 7.58 17.10
C SER A 43 -4.62 6.98 16.97
N ALA A 44 -4.48 5.77 16.43
CA ALA A 44 -3.20 5.08 16.33
C ALA A 44 -2.26 5.79 15.32
N VAL A 45 -1.07 6.18 15.79
CA VAL A 45 -0.04 6.87 14.98
C VAL A 45 1.24 6.02 14.84
N ALA A 46 1.65 5.34 15.90
CA ALA A 46 2.85 4.50 15.86
C ALA A 46 2.64 3.29 14.94
N GLY A 47 3.67 2.89 14.19
CA GLY A 47 3.55 1.84 13.17
C GLY A 47 2.96 0.53 13.70
N GLY A 48 3.38 0.08 14.89
CA GLY A 48 2.85 -1.15 15.50
C GLY A 48 1.38 -1.06 15.89
N THR A 49 0.94 0.07 16.44
CA THR A 49 -0.46 0.26 16.86
C THR A 49 -1.36 0.53 15.66
N ALA A 50 -0.88 1.28 14.66
CA ALA A 50 -1.56 1.49 13.39
C ALA A 50 -1.80 0.16 12.67
N LEU A 51 -0.79 -0.71 12.59
CA LEU A 51 -0.93 -2.04 12.00
C LEU A 51 -1.92 -2.92 12.77
N LYS A 52 -1.92 -2.84 14.11
CA LYS A 52 -2.91 -3.55 14.94
C LYS A 52 -4.33 -3.07 14.64
N ALA A 53 -4.54 -1.76 14.52
CA ALA A 53 -5.85 -1.19 14.19
C ALA A 53 -6.30 -1.59 12.78
N LEU A 54 -5.41 -1.53 11.78
CA LEU A 54 -5.70 -1.97 10.42
C LEU A 54 -6.10 -3.45 10.36
N ARG A 55 -5.41 -4.34 11.09
CA ARG A 55 -5.81 -5.75 11.18
C ARG A 55 -7.21 -5.93 11.75
N GLN A 56 -7.60 -5.10 12.72
CA GLN A 56 -8.95 -5.16 13.29
C GLN A 56 -10.01 -4.66 12.29
N LEU A 57 -9.72 -3.58 11.56
CA LEU A 57 -10.61 -3.08 10.51
C LEU A 57 -10.77 -4.09 9.37
N HIS A 58 -9.71 -4.81 9.01
CA HIS A 58 -9.77 -5.87 8.00
C HIS A 58 -10.68 -7.02 8.44
N LYS A 59 -10.58 -7.46 9.70
CA LYS A 59 -11.50 -8.46 10.26
C LYS A 59 -12.98 -8.02 10.25
N GLN A 60 -13.22 -6.71 10.21
CA GLN A 60 -14.55 -6.12 10.15
C GLN A 60 -15.02 -5.85 8.70
N GLY A 61 -14.23 -6.22 7.68
CA GLY A 61 -14.52 -5.95 6.27
C GLY A 61 -14.37 -4.48 5.86
N LYS A 62 -13.87 -3.61 6.76
CA LYS A 62 -13.80 -2.16 6.50
C LYS A 62 -12.67 -1.76 5.53
N LEU A 63 -11.81 -2.70 5.19
CA LEU A 63 -10.71 -2.51 4.24
C LEU A 63 -11.02 -3.10 2.85
N ASP A 64 -12.18 -3.73 2.68
CA ASP A 64 -12.49 -4.53 1.50
C ASP A 64 -12.56 -3.67 0.23
N GLU A 65 -13.11 -2.45 0.33
CA GLU A 65 -13.13 -1.48 -0.77
C GLU A 65 -11.71 -1.06 -1.19
N GLN A 66 -10.83 -0.75 -0.23
CA GLN A 66 -9.44 -0.38 -0.54
C GLN A 66 -8.66 -1.56 -1.12
N ILE A 67 -8.97 -2.80 -0.69
CA ILE A 67 -8.39 -4.02 -1.26
C ILE A 67 -8.87 -4.23 -2.69
N ALA A 68 -10.16 -4.06 -2.97
CA ALA A 68 -10.72 -4.17 -4.31
C ALA A 68 -10.12 -3.14 -5.27
N GLN A 69 -10.10 -1.86 -4.87
CA GLN A 69 -9.47 -0.78 -5.64
C GLN A 69 -7.99 -1.06 -5.90
N PHE A 70 -7.26 -1.56 -4.90
CA PHE A 70 -5.86 -1.92 -5.08
C PHE A 70 -5.68 -3.02 -6.12
N HIS A 71 -6.52 -4.07 -6.10
CA HIS A 71 -6.47 -5.13 -7.11
C HIS A 71 -6.78 -4.59 -8.51
N GLU A 72 -7.78 -3.73 -8.67
CA GLU A 72 -8.07 -3.08 -9.97
C GLU A 72 -6.86 -2.29 -10.48
N LEU A 73 -6.15 -1.56 -9.61
CA LEU A 73 -4.95 -0.82 -9.99
C LEU A 73 -3.78 -1.74 -10.39
N VAL A 74 -3.63 -2.90 -9.73
CA VAL A 74 -2.64 -3.92 -10.11
C VAL A 74 -2.98 -4.54 -11.45
N ASP A 75 -4.25 -4.90 -11.67
CA ASP A 75 -4.71 -5.54 -12.91
C ASP A 75 -4.59 -4.61 -14.12
N ASN A 76 -4.84 -3.32 -13.92
CA ASN A 76 -4.67 -2.29 -14.94
C ASN A 76 -3.20 -1.90 -15.17
N GLY A 77 -2.23 -2.48 -14.44
CA GLY A 77 -0.80 -2.19 -14.59
C GLY A 77 -0.38 -0.81 -14.08
N VAL A 78 -1.23 -0.14 -13.29
CA VAL A 78 -0.96 1.19 -12.72
C VAL A 78 -0.03 1.08 -11.50
N VAL A 79 -0.01 -0.09 -10.86
CA VAL A 79 0.95 -0.45 -9.81
C VAL A 79 2.12 -1.20 -10.44
N VAL A 80 3.20 -0.48 -10.72
CA VAL A 80 4.49 -1.05 -11.11
C VAL A 80 5.37 -1.06 -9.88
N ASP A 81 5.36 -2.17 -9.15
CA ASP A 81 6.38 -2.41 -8.12
C ASP A 81 7.68 -2.83 -8.81
N PRO A 82 8.75 -2.00 -8.77
CA PRO A 82 10.03 -2.35 -9.36
C PRO A 82 10.76 -3.45 -8.57
N THR A 83 10.23 -3.87 -7.42
CA THR A 83 10.80 -4.94 -6.61
C THR A 83 10.72 -6.26 -7.38
N PRO A 84 11.86 -6.88 -7.74
CA PRO A 84 11.84 -8.11 -8.49
C PRO A 84 11.14 -9.21 -7.67
N PRO A 85 10.38 -10.12 -8.30
CA PRO A 85 9.65 -11.18 -7.58
C PRO A 85 10.54 -12.06 -6.69
N SER A 86 11.83 -12.16 -7.00
CA SER A 86 12.84 -12.87 -6.21
C SER A 86 13.13 -12.22 -4.85
N ALA A 87 12.96 -10.90 -4.73
CA ALA A 87 13.15 -10.15 -3.50
C ALA A 87 11.90 -10.16 -2.60
N LEU A 88 10.74 -10.58 -3.13
CA LEU A 88 9.50 -10.70 -2.37
C LEU A 88 9.35 -12.11 -1.77
N PRO A 89 9.02 -12.23 -0.48
CA PRO A 89 8.60 -13.50 0.12
C PRO A 89 7.44 -14.10 -0.65
N THR A 90 7.39 -15.44 -0.78
CA THR A 90 6.41 -16.14 -1.64
C THR A 90 4.95 -15.74 -1.35
N PHE A 91 4.62 -15.47 -0.10
CA PHE A 91 3.27 -15.06 0.33
C PHE A 91 2.91 -13.59 0.03
N ILE A 92 3.89 -12.78 -0.41
CA ILE A 92 3.72 -11.36 -0.77
C ILE A 92 3.73 -11.17 -2.30
N ARG A 93 4.15 -12.18 -3.06
CA ARG A 93 4.24 -12.09 -4.52
C ARG A 93 2.86 -11.82 -5.10
N LEU A 94 2.73 -10.68 -5.78
CA LEU A 94 1.49 -10.25 -6.44
C LEU A 94 1.04 -11.21 -7.54
N ARG A 95 1.95 -12.07 -8.04
CA ARG A 95 1.62 -13.23 -8.88
C ARG A 95 2.35 -14.49 -8.39
N PRO A 96 1.73 -15.69 -8.50
CA PRO A 96 2.42 -16.94 -8.21
C PRO A 96 3.66 -17.09 -9.10
N SER A 97 4.77 -17.57 -8.52
CA SER A 97 5.85 -18.13 -9.34
C SER A 97 5.28 -19.36 -10.04
N LYS A 98 5.29 -19.35 -11.37
CA LYS A 98 5.21 -20.61 -12.12
C LYS A 98 6.43 -21.47 -11.81
#